data_AF-A0A1F8MJP7-F1
#
_entry.id   AF-A0A1F8MJP7-F1
#
_cell.length_a   1.000
_cell.length_b   1.000
_cell.length_c   1.000
_cell.angle_alpha   90.00
_cell.angle_beta   90.00
_cell.angle_gamma   90.00
#
_symmetry.space_group_name_H-M   'P 1'
#
loop_
_entity.id
_entity.type
_entity.pdbx_description
1 polymer ?
#
loop_
_entity_poly.entity_id
_entity_poly.type
_entity_poly.pdbx_seq_one_letter_code
_entity_poly.pdbx_strand_id
1 'polypeptide(L)'
;MSYPVTFKVDYPEKLSRGMLLLKVLFGWLYIGIPHGFCLFFFGIGVAVVQFIAFWAILFTGKFPKGMFDFTVRYYRWSNNLTAYMAFMRDEYPPFSGQE
;
A
#
# COMPACT_ATOMS: atom_id res chain seq x y z
N MET A 1 -16.91 14.13 -12.10
CA MET A 1 -16.99 12.66 -12.19
C MET A 1 -16.43 12.08 -10.91
N SER A 2 -17.18 11.25 -10.19
CA SER A 2 -16.64 10.50 -9.06
C SER A 2 -15.77 9.37 -9.61
N TYR A 3 -14.47 9.36 -9.28
CA TYR A 3 -13.58 8.27 -9.68
C TYR A 3 -13.87 7.03 -8.81
N PRO A 4 -13.84 5.80 -9.36
CA PRO A 4 -14.19 4.59 -8.61
C PRO A 4 -13.22 4.26 -7.45
N VAL A 5 -12.01 4.79 -7.49
CA VAL A 5 -11.01 4.67 -6.42
C VAL A 5 -10.66 6.06 -5.92
N THR A 6 -10.82 6.30 -4.61
CA THR A 6 -10.39 7.56 -3.98
C THR A 6 -9.30 7.26 -2.98
N PHE A 7 -8.16 7.92 -3.14
CA PHE A 7 -7.10 7.93 -2.15
C PHE A 7 -7.22 9.20 -1.31
N LYS A 8 -7.55 9.05 -0.03
CA LYS A 8 -7.67 10.16 0.91
C LYS A 8 -6.57 10.05 1.95
N VAL A 9 -5.89 11.17 2.20
CA VAL A 9 -4.90 11.33 3.26
C VAL A 9 -5.24 12.60 3.99
N ASP A 10 -5.39 12.52 5.31
CA ASP A 10 -5.69 13.69 6.13
C ASP A 10 -4.47 14.61 6.19
N TYR A 11 -4.68 15.92 6.02
CA TYR A 11 -3.58 16.89 6.05
C TYR A 11 -3.03 17.03 7.47
N PRO A 12 -1.74 16.77 7.70
CA PRO A 12 -1.15 16.91 9.03
C PRO A 12 -0.96 18.41 9.37
N GLU A 13 -1.71 18.92 10.35
CA GLU A 13 -1.61 20.33 10.79
C GLU A 13 -0.25 20.66 11.45
N LYS A 14 0.48 19.65 11.92
CA LYS A 14 1.80 19.80 12.54
C LYS A 14 2.72 18.68 12.09
N LEU A 15 3.82 19.03 11.42
CA LEU A 15 4.97 18.14 11.20
C LEU A 15 6.09 18.47 12.17
N SER A 16 6.63 17.46 12.84
CA SER A 16 7.77 17.65 13.73
C SER A 16 9.09 17.67 12.93
N ARG A 17 9.78 18.82 12.94
CA ARG A 17 11.01 19.07 12.15
C ARG A 17 12.14 18.09 12.48
N GLY A 18 12.29 17.73 13.76
CA GLY A 18 13.30 16.76 14.21
C GLY A 18 12.98 15.32 13.81
N MET A 19 11.70 14.93 13.86
CA MET A 19 11.25 13.62 13.38
C MET A 19 11.41 13.50 11.88
N LEU A 20 11.19 14.58 11.12
CA LEU A 20 11.44 14.61 9.68
C LEU A 20 12.92 14.33 9.37
N LEU A 21 13.85 14.99 10.07
CA LEU A 21 15.29 14.72 9.92
C LEU A 21 15.63 13.27 10.26
N LEU A 22 15.07 12.74 11.35
CA LEU A 22 15.27 11.34 11.74
C LEU A 22 14.70 10.37 10.70
N LYS A 23 13.54 10.70 10.10
CA LYS A 23 12.87 9.90 9.08
C LYS A 23 13.65 9.87 7.77
N VAL A 24 14.24 11.02 7.39
CA VAL A 24 15.12 11.13 6.21
C VAL A 24 16.43 10.36 6.44
N LEU A 25 17.04 10.48 7.63
CA LEU A 25 18.33 9.82 7.92
C LEU A 25 18.21 8.31 8.18
N PHE A 26 17.21 7.90 8.96
CA PHE A 26 17.06 6.52 9.46
C PHE A 26 15.71 5.88 9.15
N GLY A 27 14.66 6.67 8.93
CA GLY A 27 13.30 6.15 8.70
C GLY A 27 13.18 5.32 7.43
N TRP A 28 13.81 5.71 6.32
CA TRP A 28 13.79 4.92 5.08
C TRP A 28 14.46 3.55 5.25
N LEU A 29 15.53 3.48 6.03
CA LEU A 29 16.29 2.24 6.26
C LEU A 29 15.54 1.33 7.24
N TYR A 30 15.13 1.85 8.39
CA TYR A 30 14.52 1.05 9.45
C TYR A 30 13.09 0.61 9.12
N ILE A 31 12.34 1.42 8.36
CA ILE A 31 10.91 1.18 8.10
C ILE A 31 10.70 0.73 6.66
N GLY A 32 11.38 1.38 5.72
CA GLY A 32 11.28 1.06 4.29
C GLY A 32 11.81 -0.32 3.96
N ILE A 33 12.90 -0.79 4.62
CA ILE A 33 13.43 -2.14 4.34
C ILE A 33 12.45 -3.24 4.78
N PRO A 34 11.97 -3.31 6.04
CA PRO A 34 11.06 -4.38 6.45
C PRO A 34 9.73 -4.35 5.68
N HIS A 35 9.15 -3.17 5.50
CA HIS A 35 7.89 -3.04 4.76
C HIS A 35 8.06 -3.31 3.27
N GLY A 36 9.11 -2.77 2.66
CA GLY A 36 9.43 -2.99 1.26
C GLY A 36 9.69 -4.46 0.97
N PHE A 37 10.40 -5.16 1.87
CA PHE A 37 10.64 -6.60 1.76
C PHE A 37 9.32 -7.38 1.80
N CYS A 38 8.46 -7.14 2.79
CA CYS A 38 7.20 -7.86 2.89
C CYS A 38 6.23 -7.49 1.74
N LEU A 39 6.21 -6.23 1.28
CA LEU A 39 5.46 -5.80 0.08
C LEU A 39 6.00 -6.46 -1.19
N PHE A 40 7.31 -6.66 -1.30
CA PHE A 40 7.91 -7.32 -2.46
C PHE A 40 7.39 -8.75 -2.61
N PHE A 41 7.40 -9.56 -1.55
CA PHE A 41 6.85 -10.92 -1.60
C PHE A 41 5.33 -10.94 -1.81
N PHE A 42 4.59 -10.03 -1.17
CA PHE A 42 3.15 -9.91 -1.39
C PHE A 42 2.89 -9.53 -2.88
N GLY A 43 3.67 -8.60 -3.45
CA GLY A 43 3.59 -8.19 -4.83
C GLY A 43 3.78 -9.33 -5.82
N ILE A 44 4.69 -10.27 -5.55
CA ILE A 44 4.83 -11.51 -6.35
C ILE A 44 3.52 -12.31 -6.32
N GLY A 45 2.90 -12.47 -5.14
CA GLY A 45 1.59 -13.11 -5.01
C GLY A 45 0.50 -12.39 -5.81
N VAL A 46 0.49 -11.06 -5.80
CA VAL A 46 -0.48 -10.26 -6.58
C VAL A 46 -0.27 -10.46 -8.08
N ALA A 47 0.97 -10.50 -8.55
CA ALA A 47 1.27 -10.75 -9.96
C ALA A 47 0.74 -12.12 -10.41
N VAL A 48 0.94 -13.17 -9.61
CA VAL A 48 0.39 -14.51 -9.88
C VAL A 48 -1.14 -14.47 -9.87
N VAL A 49 -1.74 -13.83 -8.88
CA VAL A 49 -3.21 -13.69 -8.77
C VAL A 49 -3.79 -12.93 -9.96
N GLN A 50 -3.16 -11.85 -10.42
CA GLN A 50 -3.59 -11.09 -11.59
C GLN A 50 -3.48 -11.91 -12.87
N PHE A 51 -2.41 -12.70 -13.01
CA PHE A 51 -2.26 -13.60 -14.15
C PHE A 51 -3.37 -14.67 -14.18
N ILE A 52 -3.71 -15.27 -13.04
CA ILE A 52 -4.83 -16.22 -12.94
C ILE A 52 -6.17 -15.51 -13.16
N ALA A 53 -6.36 -14.33 -12.57
CA ALA A 53 -7.58 -13.54 -12.70
C ALA A 53 -7.83 -13.12 -14.16
N PHE A 54 -6.79 -12.84 -14.94
CA PHE A 54 -6.90 -12.58 -16.38
C PHE A 54 -7.61 -13.72 -17.10
N TRP A 55 -7.17 -14.95 -16.89
CA TRP A 55 -7.82 -16.13 -17.48
C TRP A 55 -9.21 -16.35 -16.91
N ALA A 56 -9.39 -16.21 -15.60
CA ALA A 56 -10.70 -16.34 -14.97
C ALA A 56 -11.71 -15.35 -15.55
N ILE A 57 -11.33 -14.08 -15.75
CA ILE A 57 -12.18 -13.05 -16.35
C ILE A 57 -12.46 -13.38 -17.82
N LEU A 58 -11.48 -13.86 -18.58
CA LEU A 58 -11.66 -14.22 -19.98
C LEU A 58 -12.78 -15.27 -20.16
N PHE A 59 -12.85 -16.25 -19.26
CA PHE A 59 -13.86 -17.32 -19.33
C PHE A 59 -15.16 -17.01 -18.60
N THR A 60 -15.12 -16.24 -17.51
CA THR A 60 -16.29 -16.01 -16.64
C THR A 60 -16.90 -14.61 -16.75
N GLY A 61 -16.20 -13.67 -17.37
CA GLY A 61 -16.57 -12.26 -17.47
C GLY A 61 -16.53 -11.50 -16.13
N LYS A 62 -16.05 -12.12 -15.03
CA LYS A 62 -16.07 -11.56 -13.68
C LYS A 62 -14.73 -11.74 -12.98
N PHE A 63 -14.30 -10.73 -12.24
CA PHE A 63 -13.12 -10.84 -11.38
C PHE A 63 -13.49 -11.67 -10.14
N PRO A 64 -12.81 -12.80 -9.86
CA PRO A 64 -13.08 -13.59 -8.66
C PRO A 64 -12.89 -12.76 -7.38
N LYS A 65 -13.92 -12.68 -6.53
CA LYS A 65 -13.95 -11.79 -5.36
C LYS A 65 -12.74 -11.95 -4.43
N GLY A 66 -12.34 -13.19 -4.11
CA GLY A 66 -11.19 -13.43 -3.24
C GLY A 66 -9.86 -12.93 -3.82
N MET A 67 -9.68 -13.04 -5.13
CA MET A 67 -8.49 -12.52 -5.83
C MET A 67 -8.49 -10.99 -5.86
N PHE A 68 -9.66 -10.39 -6.07
CA PHE A 68 -9.85 -8.95 -6.00
C PHE A 68 -9.53 -8.42 -4.61
N ASP A 69 -10.11 -8.99 -3.56
CA ASP A 69 -9.91 -8.58 -2.17
C ASP A 69 -8.42 -8.70 -1.76
N PHE A 70 -7.74 -9.76 -2.19
CA PHE A 70 -6.29 -9.94 -1.99
C PHE A 70 -5.48 -8.82 -2.65
N THR A 71 -5.82 -8.49 -3.89
CA THR A 71 -5.15 -7.42 -4.66
C THR A 71 -5.40 -6.04 -4.03
N VAL A 72 -6.63 -5.77 -3.56
CA VAL A 72 -6.98 -4.53 -2.87
C VAL A 72 -6.19 -4.34 -1.58
N ARG A 73 -6.01 -5.41 -0.78
CA ARG A 73 -5.21 -5.36 0.45
C ARG A 73 -3.78 -4.94 0.19
N TYR A 74 -3.17 -5.47 -0.88
CA TYR A 74 -1.83 -5.06 -1.30
C TYR A 74 -1.78 -3.56 -1.65
N TYR A 75 -2.70 -3.07 -2.48
CA TYR A 75 -2.72 -1.66 -2.87
C TYR A 75 -2.98 -0.71 -1.69
N ARG A 76 -3.85 -1.08 -0.74
CA ARG A 76 -4.07 -0.30 0.49
C ARG A 76 -2.79 -0.18 1.31
N TRP A 77 -2.12 -1.31 1.55
CA TRP A 77 -0.90 -1.31 2.32
C TRP A 77 0.23 -0.54 1.62
N SER A 78 0.40 -0.73 0.31
CA SER A 78 1.35 0.02 -0.50
C SER A 78 1.09 1.53 -0.44
N ASN A 79 -0.17 1.95 -0.54
CA ASN A 79 -0.54 3.36 -0.48
C ASN A 79 -0.30 3.98 0.91
N ASN A 80 -0.54 3.23 1.98
CA ASN A 80 -0.21 3.66 3.35
C ASN A 80 1.29 3.85 3.54
N LEU A 81 2.10 2.93 3.02
CA LEU A 81 3.56 3.08 3.05
C LEU A 81 4.01 4.29 2.22
N THR A 82 3.45 4.49 1.03
CA THR A 82 3.75 5.65 0.19
C THR A 82 3.39 6.97 0.88
N ALA A 83 2.21 7.07 1.52
CA ALA A 83 1.81 8.25 2.28
C ALA A 83 2.80 8.57 3.41
N TYR A 84 3.26 7.53 4.12
CA TYR A 84 4.26 7.68 5.17
C TYR A 84 5.61 8.14 4.62
N MET A 85 6.10 7.49 3.57
CA MET A 85 7.40 7.79 2.95
C MET A 85 7.41 9.15 2.22
N ALA A 86 6.26 9.59 1.72
CA ALA A 86 6.08 10.91 1.10
C ALA A 86 5.84 12.05 2.12
N PHE A 87 6.03 11.77 3.42
CA PHE A 87 5.83 12.75 4.51
C PHE A 87 4.41 13.31 4.60
N MET A 88 3.42 12.61 4.06
CA MET A 88 2.01 13.01 4.13
C MET A 88 1.38 12.64 5.47
N ARG A 89 2.00 11.72 6.23
CA ARG A 89 1.62 11.35 7.61
C ARG A 89 2.85 11.06 8.47
N ASP A 90 2.72 11.36 9.76
CA ASP A 90 3.75 11.10 10.78
C ASP A 90 3.56 9.76 11.51
N GLU A 91 2.35 9.20 11.53
CA GLU A 91 2.04 7.92 12.18
C GLU A 91 2.59 6.71 11.41
N TYR A 92 3.13 5.75 12.17
CA TYR A 92 3.69 4.51 11.63
C TYR A 92 2.58 3.60 11.05
N PRO A 93 2.67 3.18 9.78
CA PRO A 93 1.62 2.35 9.18
C PRO A 93 1.61 0.93 9.77
N PRO A 94 0.44 0.35 10.08
CA PRO A 94 0.35 -1.04 10.53
C PRO A 94 0.70 -2.03 9.41
N PHE A 95 1.33 -3.15 9.77
CA PHE A 95 1.79 -4.22 8.86
C PHE A 95 0.67 -5.06 8.20
N SER A 96 -0.59 -4.62 8.23
CA SER A 96 -1.75 -5.45 7.89
C SER A 96 -2.60 -4.91 6.74
N GLY A 97 -2.42 -3.65 6.33
CA GLY A 97 -3.28 -2.99 5.35
C GLY A 97 -4.77 -2.96 5.77
N GLN A 98 -5.07 -3.16 7.06
CA GLN A 98 -6.42 -3.16 7.63
C GLN A 98 -6.75 -1.76 8.15
N GLU A 99 -6.95 -0.82 7.24
CA GLU A 99 -7.72 0.42 7.46
C GLU A 99 -8.68 0.61 6.27
#